data_AF-A0A7S3N2Q2-F1
#
_entry.id   AF-A0A7S3N2Q2-F1
#
_cell.length_a   1.000
_cell.length_b   1.000
_cell.length_c   1.000
_cell.angle_alpha   90.00
_cell.angle_beta   90.00
_cell.angle_gamma   90.00
#
_symmetry.space_group_name_H-M   'P 1'
#
loop_
_entity.id
_entity.type
_entity.pdbx_description
1 polymer ?
#
loop_
_entity_poly.entity_id
_entity_poly.type
_entity_poly.pdbx_seq_one_letter_code
_entity_poly.pdbx_strand_id
1 'polypeptide(L)'
;MKLHHQRAHIHDGLKHLSDRELIQKVREAPTQLKKSAKSFLKKLQKYGVELDGEGELDLSNVELANVKEYIKKNETLVKITLMQADLEFEYPHKLERMQARADVLELAEKEEEKLDFAEFAKAAEEARKKILNYEDYFEVDMTKEAHVRRKELLKHKRGEKAMTFEQYVDDKALTNTLFDMDLIDLDYKFWESEEDKKERLKLLWIDLKRKNAIGGVDKRTSREQTSLNQEIVDLTRRIRWRVDQELTRRSIDPLFKENYYSYDKDEFLMDADFEFVKIKNLLSKNPKMLKEDPVLSIDYLKIINLIKKKKLLEKTTDQFDPTAAMETHHYDVSYQEKLLKMQRHQKREQFAEGFDESIGGGAGGGLDDYDRSLDEQVKKDKKSEAKKQLKLLKQFDQMASEFQ
;
A
#
# COMPACT_ATOMS: atom_id res chain seq x y z
N MET A 1 16.40 7.36 0.43
CA MET A 1 15.46 8.47 0.16
C MET A 1 14.58 8.82 1.36
N LYS A 2 13.57 8.04 1.76
CA LYS A 2 12.67 8.46 2.87
C LYS A 2 13.39 8.87 4.17
N LEU A 3 14.42 8.12 4.57
CA LEU A 3 15.21 8.39 5.78
C LEU A 3 16.16 9.58 5.58
N HIS A 4 16.81 9.64 4.41
CA HIS A 4 17.66 10.77 4.01
C HIS A 4 16.89 12.10 3.99
N HIS A 5 15.64 12.09 3.52
CA HIS A 5 14.78 13.27 3.47
C HIS A 5 14.17 13.65 4.83
N GLN A 6 14.35 12.85 5.88
CA GLN A 6 13.78 13.19 7.20
C GLN A 6 14.28 14.53 7.72
N ARG A 7 15.51 14.94 7.37
CA ARG A 7 16.04 16.27 7.74
C ARG A 7 15.23 17.39 7.08
N ALA A 8 14.99 17.29 5.78
CA ALA A 8 14.12 18.23 5.06
C ALA A 8 12.67 18.22 5.55
N HIS A 9 12.15 17.05 5.97
CA HIS A 9 10.76 16.92 6.44
C HIS A 9 10.44 17.68 7.72
N ILE A 10 11.47 18.13 8.48
CA ILE A 10 11.25 18.92 9.70
C ILE A 10 10.73 20.32 9.35
N HIS A 11 11.21 20.89 8.25
CA HIS A 11 10.95 22.28 7.87
C HIS A 11 9.79 22.42 6.87
N ASP A 12 9.34 21.33 6.24
CA ASP A 12 8.37 21.39 5.13
C ASP A 12 6.91 21.63 5.54
N GLY A 13 6.59 21.59 6.84
CA GLY A 13 5.23 21.79 7.39
C GLY A 13 4.21 20.69 7.04
N LEU A 14 4.58 19.67 6.25
CA LEU A 14 3.68 18.61 5.80
C LEU A 14 3.62 17.42 6.78
N LYS A 15 4.51 17.37 7.77
CA LYS A 15 4.59 16.28 8.76
C LYS A 15 3.24 15.99 9.43
N HIS A 16 2.50 17.03 9.80
CA HIS A 16 1.24 16.91 10.53
C HIS A 16 0.08 16.34 9.69
N LEU A 17 0.15 16.43 8.36
CA LEU A 17 -0.87 15.87 7.47
C LEU A 17 -0.75 14.34 7.32
N SER A 18 0.45 13.81 7.58
CA SER A 18 0.76 12.37 7.55
C SER A 18 0.77 11.71 8.93
N ASP A 19 0.70 12.49 10.01
CA ASP A 19 0.90 11.99 11.36
C ASP A 19 -0.34 11.23 11.86
N ARG A 20 -0.21 9.90 11.95
CA ARG A 20 -1.28 9.02 12.42
C ARG A 20 -1.68 9.34 13.85
N GLU A 21 -0.74 9.68 14.72
CA GLU A 21 -1.04 9.99 16.12
C GLU A 21 -1.82 11.29 16.23
N LEU A 22 -1.44 12.30 15.45
CA LEU A 22 -2.15 13.58 15.45
C LEU A 22 -3.58 13.40 14.92
N ILE A 23 -3.74 12.69 13.79
CA ILE A 23 -5.06 12.40 13.21
C ILE A 23 -5.92 11.62 14.21
N GLN A 24 -5.34 10.61 14.87
CA GLN A 24 -6.02 9.83 15.88
C GLN A 24 -6.40 10.67 17.11
N LYS A 25 -5.48 11.51 17.61
CA LYS A 25 -5.73 12.42 18.73
C LYS A 25 -6.84 13.42 18.38
N VAL A 26 -6.83 14.03 17.21
CA VAL A 26 -7.90 14.96 16.78
C VAL A 26 -9.26 14.23 16.70
N ARG A 27 -9.28 12.97 16.26
CA ARG A 27 -10.50 12.16 16.16
C ARG A 27 -11.02 11.72 17.53
N GLU A 28 -10.13 11.30 18.42
CA GLU A 28 -10.48 10.69 19.70
C GLU A 28 -10.57 11.69 20.85
N ALA A 29 -9.84 12.79 20.81
CA ALA A 29 -9.79 13.77 21.90
C ALA A 29 -11.19 14.23 22.33
N PRO A 30 -12.13 14.60 21.43
CA PRO A 30 -13.48 14.96 21.84
C PRO A 30 -14.22 13.81 22.56
N THR A 31 -14.02 12.55 22.15
CA THR A 31 -14.66 11.40 22.79
C THR A 31 -14.08 11.11 24.16
N GLN A 32 -12.75 11.18 24.28
CA GLN A 32 -12.05 10.96 25.54
C GLN A 32 -12.43 12.05 26.55
N LEU A 33 -12.51 13.30 26.09
CA LEU A 33 -12.90 14.45 26.89
C LEU A 33 -14.36 14.34 27.38
N LYS A 34 -15.30 13.90 26.51
CA LYS A 34 -16.67 13.56 26.93
C LYS A 34 -16.71 12.42 27.94
N LYS A 35 -15.93 11.36 27.75
CA LYS A 35 -15.87 10.22 28.69
C LYS A 35 -15.35 10.63 30.06
N SER A 36 -14.29 11.43 30.11
CA SER A 36 -13.76 11.96 31.37
C SER A 36 -14.76 12.89 32.06
N ALA A 37 -15.41 13.77 31.30
CA ALA A 37 -16.42 14.70 31.81
C ALA A 37 -17.68 13.99 32.32
N LYS A 38 -18.07 12.84 31.75
CA LYS A 38 -19.32 12.13 32.10
C LYS A 38 -19.47 11.80 33.60
N SER A 39 -18.37 11.44 34.25
CA SER A 39 -18.39 11.14 35.70
C SER A 39 -18.65 12.38 36.55
N PHE A 40 -18.12 13.53 36.12
CA PHE A 40 -18.33 14.82 36.76
C PHE A 40 -19.73 15.36 36.48
N LEU A 41 -20.19 15.24 35.24
CA LEU A 41 -21.52 15.63 34.78
C LEU A 41 -22.63 14.92 35.55
N LYS A 42 -22.49 13.60 35.77
CA LYS A 42 -23.43 12.84 36.62
C LYS A 42 -23.50 13.36 38.06
N LYS A 43 -22.36 13.84 38.60
CA LYS A 43 -22.34 14.45 39.94
C LYS A 43 -23.06 15.79 39.92
N LEU A 44 -22.81 16.64 38.92
CA LEU A 44 -23.49 17.94 38.76
C LEU A 44 -25.01 17.79 38.60
N GLN A 45 -25.45 16.84 37.77
CA GLN A 45 -26.87 16.51 37.60
C GLN A 45 -27.52 16.03 38.91
N LYS A 46 -26.82 15.23 39.71
CA LYS A 46 -27.32 14.80 41.03
C LYS A 46 -27.56 15.98 41.99
N TYR A 47 -26.79 17.06 41.84
CA TYR A 47 -26.95 18.28 42.63
C TYR A 47 -27.89 19.31 41.98
N GLY A 48 -28.48 19.00 40.81
CA GLY A 48 -29.41 19.90 40.12
C GLY A 48 -28.76 21.16 39.52
N VAL A 49 -27.48 21.09 39.17
CA VAL A 49 -26.76 22.21 38.54
C VAL A 49 -27.06 22.25 37.05
N GLU A 50 -27.58 23.37 36.57
CA GLU A 50 -27.93 23.59 35.16
C GLU A 50 -27.34 24.92 34.67
N LEU A 51 -27.27 25.09 33.35
CA LEU A 51 -26.96 26.38 32.72
C LEU A 51 -28.28 27.09 32.41
N ASP A 52 -28.33 28.39 32.67
CA ASP A 52 -29.45 29.23 32.24
C ASP A 52 -29.39 29.54 30.73
N GLY A 53 -30.42 30.22 30.21
CA GLY A 53 -30.50 30.59 28.79
C GLY A 53 -29.41 31.57 28.31
N GLU A 54 -28.68 32.21 29.23
CA GLU A 54 -27.53 33.09 28.94
C GLU A 54 -26.20 32.33 29.06
N GLY A 55 -26.24 31.08 29.51
CA GLY A 55 -25.07 30.22 29.71
C GLY A 55 -24.38 30.45 31.06
N GLU A 56 -25.02 31.10 32.02
CA GLU A 56 -24.54 31.22 33.40
C GLU A 56 -25.03 30.07 34.29
N LEU A 57 -24.34 29.86 35.42
CA LEU A 57 -24.58 28.73 36.32
C LEU A 57 -25.77 29.00 37.24
N ASP A 58 -26.85 28.24 37.06
CA ASP A 58 -27.96 28.25 38.00
C ASP A 58 -27.68 27.30 39.18
N LEU A 59 -27.58 27.89 40.37
CA LEU A 59 -27.34 27.20 41.64
C LEU A 59 -28.58 27.16 42.54
N SER A 60 -29.74 27.57 42.03
CA SER A 60 -30.98 27.68 42.81
C SER A 60 -31.39 26.34 43.44
N ASN A 61 -31.16 25.24 42.72
CA ASN A 61 -31.56 23.88 43.12
C ASN A 61 -30.55 23.16 44.03
N VAL A 62 -29.37 23.74 44.29
CA VAL A 62 -28.35 23.10 45.14
C VAL A 62 -28.67 23.36 46.62
N GLU A 63 -28.96 22.33 47.41
CA GLU A 63 -29.31 22.50 48.83
C GLU A 63 -28.08 22.70 49.75
N LEU A 64 -26.93 22.11 49.39
CA LEU A 64 -25.75 22.06 50.23
C LEU A 64 -24.80 23.25 50.02
N ALA A 65 -24.54 24.02 51.09
CA ALA A 65 -23.68 25.21 51.05
C ALA A 65 -22.23 24.90 50.63
N ASN A 66 -21.63 23.82 51.15
CA ASN A 66 -20.26 23.41 50.81
C ASN A 66 -20.12 23.07 49.32
N VAL A 67 -21.18 22.52 48.72
CA VAL A 67 -21.20 22.16 47.29
C VAL A 67 -21.33 23.42 46.43
N LYS A 68 -22.15 24.39 46.85
CA LYS A 68 -22.21 25.72 46.18
C LYS A 68 -20.86 26.41 46.17
N GLU A 69 -20.15 26.42 47.30
CA GLU A 69 -18.84 27.06 47.41
C GLU A 69 -17.79 26.37 46.53
N TYR A 70 -17.81 25.03 46.49
CA TYR A 70 -16.95 24.25 45.60
C TYR A 70 -17.25 24.51 44.11
N ILE A 71 -18.52 24.61 43.73
CA ILE A 71 -18.93 24.89 42.34
C ILE A 71 -18.51 26.31 41.94
N LYS A 72 -18.74 27.31 42.79
CA LYS A 72 -18.29 28.70 42.56
C LYS A 72 -16.78 28.80 42.40
N LYS A 73 -16.01 28.05 43.21
CA LYS A 73 -14.55 28.03 43.09
C LYS A 73 -14.06 27.43 41.76
N ASN A 74 -14.85 26.54 41.14
CA ASN A 74 -14.52 25.84 39.90
C ASN A 74 -15.51 26.17 38.77
N GLU A 75 -16.05 27.39 38.77
CA GLU A 75 -17.16 27.83 37.91
C GLU A 75 -16.88 27.58 36.42
N THR A 76 -15.69 27.96 35.96
CA THR A 76 -15.25 27.80 34.57
C THR A 76 -15.24 26.34 34.13
N LEU A 77 -14.77 25.43 34.99
CA LEU A 77 -14.73 24.00 34.69
C LEU A 77 -16.14 23.42 34.59
N VAL A 78 -17.02 23.78 35.53
CA VAL A 78 -18.41 23.31 35.56
C VAL A 78 -19.16 23.79 34.31
N LYS A 79 -19.04 25.07 33.97
CA LYS A 79 -19.62 25.67 32.76
C LYS A 79 -19.15 24.96 31.50
N ILE A 80 -17.84 24.75 31.33
CA ILE A 80 -17.28 23.99 30.20
C ILE A 80 -17.85 22.57 30.13
N THR A 81 -17.97 21.86 31.26
CA THR A 81 -18.50 20.49 31.24
C THR A 81 -19.99 20.39 30.93
N LEU A 82 -20.79 21.39 31.33
CA LEU A 82 -22.21 21.47 31.00
C LEU A 82 -22.40 21.86 29.52
N MET A 83 -21.66 22.87 29.04
CA MET A 83 -21.65 23.23 27.61
C MET A 83 -21.21 22.06 26.72
N GLN A 84 -20.25 21.23 27.19
CA GLN A 84 -19.82 20.02 26.48
C GLN A 84 -20.88 18.90 26.48
N ALA A 85 -21.78 18.88 27.46
CA ALA A 85 -22.94 18.00 27.48
C ALA A 85 -23.88 18.34 26.33
N ASP A 86 -24.19 19.62 26.20
CA ASP A 86 -25.14 20.18 25.25
C ASP A 86 -24.57 20.25 23.82
N LEU A 87 -23.25 20.37 23.70
CA LEU A 87 -22.53 20.11 22.47
C LEU A 87 -22.66 18.62 22.13
N GLU A 88 -23.78 18.23 21.52
CA GLU A 88 -23.87 17.04 20.71
C GLU A 88 -22.89 17.19 19.54
N PHE A 89 -21.62 16.86 19.75
CA PHE A 89 -20.73 16.53 18.65
C PHE A 89 -21.40 15.40 17.87
N GLU A 90 -22.08 15.75 16.79
CA GLU A 90 -22.53 14.83 15.76
C GLU A 90 -21.27 14.25 15.13
N TYR A 91 -20.80 13.14 15.70
CA TYR A 91 -19.66 12.44 15.13
C TYR A 91 -20.01 12.02 13.70
N PRO A 92 -19.01 12.02 12.80
CA PRO A 92 -19.12 11.32 11.52
C PRO A 92 -19.67 9.91 11.70
N HIS A 93 -19.36 9.21 12.80
CA HIS A 93 -19.91 7.89 13.15
C HIS A 93 -21.41 7.87 13.51
N LYS A 94 -21.95 8.92 14.15
CA LYS A 94 -23.40 9.05 14.46
C LYS A 94 -24.16 9.39 13.17
N LEU A 95 -23.58 10.27 12.35
CA LEU A 95 -24.06 10.53 10.98
C LEU A 95 -23.97 9.27 10.12
N GLU A 96 -22.89 8.48 10.19
CA GLU A 96 -22.73 7.20 9.49
C GLU A 96 -23.77 6.18 9.95
N ARG A 97 -24.07 6.10 11.26
CA ARG A 97 -25.15 5.23 11.75
C ARG A 97 -26.53 5.71 11.33
N MET A 98 -26.76 7.01 11.25
CA MET A 98 -28.02 7.57 10.75
C MET A 98 -28.15 7.38 9.23
N GLN A 99 -27.08 7.58 8.47
CA GLN A 99 -27.02 7.34 7.04
C GLN A 99 -27.19 5.86 6.72
N ALA A 100 -26.43 4.96 7.37
CA ALA A 100 -26.61 3.52 7.18
C ALA A 100 -28.01 3.04 7.57
N ARG A 101 -28.66 3.66 8.57
CA ARG A 101 -30.07 3.41 8.88
C ARG A 101 -31.00 3.90 7.78
N ALA A 102 -30.74 5.08 7.23
CA ALA A 102 -31.51 5.62 6.11
C ALA A 102 -31.35 4.76 4.85
N ASP A 103 -30.14 4.30 4.54
CA ASP A 103 -29.84 3.43 3.38
C ASP A 103 -30.54 2.07 3.50
N VAL A 104 -30.55 1.48 4.70
CA VAL A 104 -31.29 0.23 4.96
C VAL A 104 -32.79 0.45 4.84
N LEU A 105 -33.29 1.63 5.25
CA LEU A 105 -34.69 2.00 5.07
C LEU A 105 -35.04 2.15 3.58
N GLU A 106 -34.21 2.86 2.81
CA GLU A 106 -34.41 3.06 1.37
C GLU A 106 -34.36 1.74 0.60
N LEU A 107 -33.47 0.81 0.99
CA LEU A 107 -33.45 -0.54 0.42
C LEU A 107 -34.71 -1.33 0.77
N ALA A 108 -35.23 -1.20 2.00
CA ALA A 108 -36.47 -1.84 2.39
C ALA A 108 -37.66 -1.27 1.61
N GLU A 109 -37.75 0.06 1.48
CA GLU A 109 -38.78 0.75 0.68
C GLU A 109 -38.73 0.31 -0.79
N LYS A 110 -37.54 0.19 -1.39
CA LYS A 110 -37.39 -0.30 -2.76
C LYS A 110 -37.79 -1.75 -2.95
N GLU A 111 -37.56 -2.61 -1.95
CA GLU A 111 -38.03 -3.99 -2.01
C GLU A 111 -39.56 -4.07 -1.81
N GLU A 112 -40.15 -3.24 -0.93
CA GLU A 112 -41.60 -3.10 -0.82
C GLU A 112 -42.21 -2.61 -2.14
N GLU A 113 -41.65 -1.58 -2.78
CA GLU A 113 -42.11 -1.11 -4.10
C GLU A 113 -42.05 -2.19 -5.18
N LYS A 114 -41.02 -3.06 -5.15
CA LYS A 114 -40.93 -4.20 -6.08
C LYS A 114 -41.98 -5.25 -5.80
N LEU A 115 -42.28 -5.51 -4.54
CA LEU A 115 -43.34 -6.45 -4.15
C LEU A 115 -44.70 -5.91 -4.57
N ASP A 116 -44.99 -4.63 -4.29
CA ASP A 116 -46.20 -3.94 -4.74
C ASP A 116 -46.33 -3.97 -6.27
N PHE A 117 -45.23 -3.73 -6.99
CA PHE A 117 -45.22 -3.84 -8.45
C PHE A 117 -45.44 -5.28 -8.94
N ALA A 118 -44.88 -6.27 -8.26
CA ALA A 118 -45.09 -7.68 -8.59
C ALA A 118 -46.52 -8.13 -8.31
N GLU A 119 -47.14 -7.65 -7.23
CA GLU A 119 -48.56 -7.86 -6.93
C GLU A 119 -49.45 -7.18 -7.96
N PHE A 120 -49.14 -5.93 -8.33
CA PHE A 120 -49.83 -5.22 -9.40
C PHE A 120 -49.70 -5.93 -10.74
N ALA A 121 -48.50 -6.43 -11.08
CA ALA A 121 -48.27 -7.20 -12.31
C ALA A 121 -49.05 -8.52 -12.32
N LYS A 122 -49.11 -9.23 -11.19
CA LYS A 122 -49.95 -10.44 -11.05
C LYS A 122 -51.43 -10.12 -11.19
N ALA A 123 -51.91 -9.05 -10.55
CA ALA A 123 -53.30 -8.61 -10.68
C ALA A 123 -53.63 -8.20 -12.12
N ALA A 124 -52.69 -7.54 -12.83
CA ALA A 124 -52.82 -7.19 -14.23
C ALA A 124 -52.79 -8.43 -15.15
N GLU A 125 -51.98 -9.43 -14.86
CA GLU A 125 -52.00 -10.72 -15.57
C GLU A 125 -53.30 -11.49 -15.35
N GLU A 126 -53.81 -11.52 -14.12
CA GLU A 126 -55.10 -12.13 -13.81
C GLU A 126 -56.25 -11.40 -14.50
N ALA A 127 -56.20 -10.06 -14.56
CA ALA A 127 -57.15 -9.25 -15.32
C ALA A 127 -57.05 -9.51 -16.83
N ARG A 128 -55.83 -9.66 -17.38
CA ARG A 128 -55.61 -10.05 -18.78
C ARG A 128 -56.11 -11.47 -19.07
N LYS A 129 -55.88 -12.42 -18.16
CA LYS A 129 -56.44 -13.79 -18.28
C LYS A 129 -57.96 -13.80 -18.21
N LYS A 130 -58.57 -12.80 -17.58
CA LYS A 130 -60.04 -12.69 -17.46
C LYS A 130 -60.71 -12.13 -18.73
N ILE A 131 -59.96 -11.61 -19.70
CA ILE A 131 -60.49 -11.11 -20.97
C ILE A 131 -59.53 -11.49 -22.10
N LEU A 132 -59.67 -12.73 -22.58
CA LEU A 132 -59.18 -13.10 -23.90
C LEU A 132 -60.21 -14.04 -24.53
N ASN A 133 -61.26 -13.43 -25.09
CA ASN A 133 -62.12 -14.14 -26.03
C ASN A 133 -61.31 -14.43 -27.30
N TYR A 134 -61.57 -15.58 -27.90
CA TYR A 134 -60.83 -16.14 -29.04
C TYR A 134 -60.77 -15.24 -30.30
N GLU A 135 -61.54 -14.14 -30.31
CA GLU A 135 -61.68 -13.23 -31.45
C GLU A 135 -60.58 -12.15 -31.51
N ASP A 136 -59.96 -11.75 -30.38
CA ASP A 136 -58.96 -10.66 -30.36
C ASP A 136 -57.52 -11.12 -30.70
N TYR A 137 -57.27 -12.43 -30.74
CA TYR A 137 -55.92 -12.98 -30.93
C TYR A 137 -55.39 -12.88 -32.37
N PHE A 138 -56.24 -12.52 -33.34
CA PHE A 138 -55.88 -12.51 -34.77
C PHE A 138 -55.48 -11.14 -35.34
N GLU A 139 -55.48 -10.07 -34.54
CA GLU A 139 -55.16 -8.71 -35.04
C GLU A 139 -53.76 -8.18 -34.67
N VAL A 140 -52.94 -8.91 -33.89
CA VAL A 140 -51.60 -8.43 -33.50
C VAL A 140 -50.54 -8.83 -34.53
N ASP A 141 -50.21 -7.88 -35.39
CA ASP A 141 -49.32 -7.98 -36.54
C ASP A 141 -47.82 -8.08 -36.13
N MET A 142 -47.25 -9.30 -36.18
CA MET A 142 -45.88 -9.66 -35.73
C MET A 142 -44.70 -9.05 -36.52
N THR A 143 -44.96 -8.19 -37.51
CA THR A 143 -43.96 -7.76 -38.49
C THR A 143 -43.13 -6.54 -38.08
N LYS A 144 -43.51 -5.81 -37.02
CA LYS A 144 -42.88 -4.51 -36.67
C LYS A 144 -41.65 -4.57 -35.76
N GLU A 145 -41.46 -5.62 -34.95
CA GLU A 145 -40.34 -5.66 -33.97
C GLU A 145 -39.00 -6.11 -34.58
N ALA A 146 -39.00 -6.91 -35.65
CA ALA A 146 -37.76 -7.45 -36.23
C ALA A 146 -36.90 -6.39 -36.96
N HIS A 147 -37.48 -5.24 -37.34
CA HIS A 147 -36.78 -4.24 -38.15
C HIS A 147 -35.92 -3.25 -37.35
N VAL A 148 -36.14 -3.10 -36.05
CA VAL A 148 -35.42 -2.12 -35.23
C VAL A 148 -34.00 -2.60 -34.88
N ARG A 149 -33.80 -3.90 -34.61
CA ARG A 149 -32.49 -4.45 -34.19
C ARG A 149 -31.43 -4.51 -35.30
N ARG A 150 -31.81 -4.53 -36.58
CA ARG A 150 -30.85 -4.71 -37.69
C ARG A 150 -30.12 -3.42 -38.08
N LYS A 151 -30.67 -2.24 -37.77
CA LYS A 151 -30.09 -0.94 -38.15
C LYS A 151 -28.97 -0.45 -37.23
N GLU A 152 -28.86 -0.94 -35.99
CA GLU A 152 -27.83 -0.48 -35.05
C GLU A 152 -26.47 -1.14 -35.25
N LEU A 153 -26.42 -2.39 -35.70
CA LEU A 153 -25.18 -3.15 -35.93
C LEU A 153 -24.32 -2.64 -37.11
N LEU A 154 -24.92 -1.91 -38.06
CA LEU A 154 -24.23 -1.44 -39.27
C LEU A 154 -23.49 -0.10 -39.11
N LYS A 155 -23.72 0.64 -38.01
CA LYS A 155 -23.05 1.94 -37.77
C LYS A 155 -21.66 1.83 -37.14
N HIS A 156 -21.29 0.68 -36.55
CA HIS A 156 -20.02 0.54 -35.83
C HIS A 156 -18.80 0.14 -36.69
N LYS A 157 -18.95 -0.18 -37.98
CA LYS A 157 -17.87 -0.72 -38.84
C LYS A 157 -17.25 0.26 -39.84
N ARG A 158 -17.55 1.57 -39.77
CA ARG A 158 -17.15 2.55 -40.81
C ARG A 158 -16.00 3.51 -40.42
N GLY A 159 -15.25 3.24 -39.35
CA GLY A 159 -14.26 4.16 -38.79
C GLY A 159 -12.77 3.84 -38.99
N GLU A 160 -12.38 2.63 -39.38
CA GLU A 160 -10.95 2.26 -39.48
C GLU A 160 -10.48 2.30 -40.93
N LYS A 161 -9.75 3.36 -41.30
CA LYS A 161 -8.96 3.36 -42.54
C LYS A 161 -7.70 2.52 -42.29
N ALA A 162 -7.46 1.53 -43.13
CA ALA A 162 -6.28 0.69 -43.07
C ALA A 162 -5.00 1.53 -43.34
N MET A 163 -4.13 1.65 -42.33
CA MET A 163 -2.75 2.12 -42.55
C MET A 163 -1.99 1.10 -43.39
N THR A 164 -1.16 1.57 -44.31
CA THR A 164 -0.25 0.70 -45.06
C THR A 164 0.96 0.33 -44.21
N PHE A 165 1.56 -0.84 -44.47
CA PHE A 165 2.72 -1.35 -43.72
C PHE A 165 3.91 -0.39 -43.78
N GLU A 166 4.12 0.30 -44.90
CA GLU A 166 5.19 1.28 -45.09
C GLU A 166 4.97 2.52 -44.20
N GLN A 167 3.73 3.00 -44.07
CA GLN A 167 3.40 4.09 -43.13
C GLN A 167 3.63 3.68 -41.67
N TYR A 168 3.35 2.43 -41.31
CA TYR A 168 3.62 1.90 -39.97
C TYR A 168 5.12 1.78 -39.67
N VAL A 169 5.93 1.43 -40.67
CA VAL A 169 7.39 1.31 -40.52
C VAL A 169 8.05 2.68 -40.44
N ASP A 170 7.60 3.67 -41.21
CA ASP A 170 8.12 5.04 -41.14
C ASP A 170 7.72 5.75 -39.84
N ASP A 171 6.48 5.56 -39.36
CA ASP A 171 6.06 6.02 -38.02
C ASP A 171 6.93 5.37 -36.92
N LYS A 172 7.27 4.09 -37.06
CA LYS A 172 8.14 3.40 -36.09
C LYS A 172 9.63 3.74 -36.22
N ALA A 173 10.12 4.05 -37.41
CA ALA A 173 11.52 4.42 -37.64
C ALA A 173 11.84 5.80 -37.07
N LEU A 174 10.89 6.75 -37.13
CA LEU A 174 10.96 8.03 -36.45
C LEU A 174 10.94 7.90 -34.90
N THR A 175 10.39 6.81 -34.36
CA THR A 175 10.34 6.53 -32.90
C THR A 175 11.54 5.73 -32.35
N ASN A 176 12.54 5.41 -33.18
CA ASN A 176 13.60 4.45 -32.80
C ASN A 176 14.79 5.05 -32.04
N THR A 177 14.58 6.15 -31.30
CA THR A 177 15.43 6.54 -30.17
C THR A 177 14.85 5.93 -28.89
N LEU A 178 15.13 4.64 -28.71
CA LEU A 178 14.60 3.75 -27.66
C LEU A 178 14.78 4.25 -26.21
N PHE A 179 15.53 5.33 -25.99
CA PHE A 179 15.84 5.88 -24.67
C PHE A 179 15.30 7.30 -24.42
N ASP A 180 14.91 8.05 -25.46
CA ASP A 180 14.42 9.43 -25.33
C ASP A 180 12.89 9.52 -25.35
N MET A 181 12.19 8.56 -25.98
CA MET A 181 10.72 8.56 -26.03
C MET A 181 10.05 7.89 -24.83
N ASP A 182 10.71 7.04 -24.03
CA ASP A 182 10.05 6.51 -22.81
C ASP A 182 9.89 7.60 -21.70
N LEU A 183 10.54 8.77 -21.85
CA LEU A 183 10.21 9.98 -21.07
C LEU A 183 9.06 10.77 -21.73
N ILE A 184 9.03 10.86 -23.06
CA ILE A 184 8.06 11.67 -23.83
C ILE A 184 6.70 10.96 -24.03
N ASP A 185 6.67 9.64 -24.09
CA ASP A 185 5.44 8.84 -24.14
C ASP A 185 4.81 8.66 -22.74
N LEU A 186 5.58 8.93 -21.69
CA LEU A 186 5.08 9.14 -20.34
C LEU A 186 4.83 10.62 -20.02
N ASP A 187 5.07 11.54 -20.97
CA ASP A 187 4.81 12.96 -20.78
C ASP A 187 3.30 13.20 -20.69
N TYR A 188 2.94 13.75 -19.54
CA TYR A 188 2.01 14.87 -19.50
C TYR A 188 2.18 15.73 -20.77
N LYS A 189 1.32 15.54 -21.77
CA LYS A 189 1.17 16.45 -22.90
C LYS A 189 0.94 17.84 -22.31
N PHE A 190 1.99 18.66 -22.26
CA PHE A 190 1.92 20.02 -21.71
C PHE A 190 0.86 20.86 -22.46
N TRP A 191 0.52 20.40 -23.68
CA TRP A 191 -0.58 20.84 -24.50
C TRP A 191 -1.55 19.67 -24.71
N GLU A 192 -2.66 19.64 -23.97
CA GLU A 192 -3.77 18.73 -24.28
C GLU A 192 -4.36 19.13 -25.64
N SER A 193 -4.46 18.17 -26.58
CA SER A 193 -5.29 18.39 -27.76
C SER A 193 -6.77 18.52 -27.33
N GLU A 194 -7.64 19.10 -28.16
CA GLU A 194 -9.06 19.16 -27.83
C GLU A 194 -9.68 17.77 -27.61
N GLU A 195 -9.16 16.76 -28.30
CA GLU A 195 -9.57 15.36 -28.15
C GLU A 195 -9.13 14.79 -26.79
N ASP A 196 -7.87 14.98 -26.40
CA ASP A 196 -7.36 14.55 -25.09
C ASP A 196 -8.10 15.24 -23.94
N LYS A 197 -8.36 16.54 -24.07
CA LYS A 197 -9.14 17.33 -23.10
C LYS A 197 -10.56 16.80 -22.98
N LYS A 198 -11.19 16.46 -24.10
CA LYS A 198 -12.54 15.89 -24.14
C LYS A 198 -12.58 14.50 -23.49
N GLU A 199 -11.57 13.67 -23.73
CA GLU A 199 -11.46 12.35 -23.09
C GLU A 199 -11.21 12.45 -21.59
N ARG A 200 -10.32 13.34 -21.14
CA ARG A 200 -10.09 13.60 -19.71
C ARG A 200 -11.35 14.13 -19.05
N LEU A 201 -12.06 15.09 -19.65
CA LEU A 201 -13.32 15.61 -19.13
C LEU A 201 -14.40 14.53 -19.07
N LYS A 202 -14.45 13.64 -20.07
CA LYS A 202 -15.36 12.48 -20.09
C LYS A 202 -15.02 11.49 -18.97
N LEU A 203 -13.75 11.19 -18.74
CA LEU A 203 -13.30 10.35 -17.61
C LEU A 203 -13.64 10.98 -16.26
N LEU A 204 -13.34 12.28 -16.08
CA LEU A 204 -13.73 13.03 -14.90
C LEU A 204 -15.23 13.01 -14.66
N TRP A 205 -16.03 13.19 -15.73
CA TRP A 205 -17.49 13.15 -15.65
C TRP A 205 -18.01 11.75 -15.35
N ILE A 206 -17.44 10.69 -15.94
CA ILE A 206 -17.78 9.30 -15.61
C ILE A 206 -17.42 8.99 -14.15
N ASP A 207 -16.27 9.42 -13.67
CA ASP A 207 -15.88 9.29 -12.26
C ASP A 207 -16.81 10.07 -11.35
N LEU A 208 -17.22 11.29 -11.72
CA LEU A 208 -18.19 12.09 -10.99
C LEU A 208 -19.57 11.41 -10.97
N LYS A 209 -19.99 10.83 -12.09
CA LYS A 209 -21.25 10.09 -12.21
C LYS A 209 -21.21 8.77 -11.46
N ARG A 210 -20.09 8.05 -11.45
CA ARG A 210 -19.86 6.87 -10.60
C ARG A 210 -19.91 7.26 -9.12
N LYS A 211 -19.19 8.31 -8.73
CA LYS A 211 -19.21 8.87 -7.36
C LYS A 211 -20.62 9.29 -6.94
N ASN A 212 -21.39 9.88 -7.84
CA ASN A 212 -22.77 10.33 -7.55
C ASN A 212 -23.80 9.19 -7.60
N ALA A 213 -23.62 8.18 -8.46
CA ALA A 213 -24.52 7.02 -8.57
C ALA A 213 -24.37 6.05 -7.39
N ILE A 214 -23.20 6.02 -6.74
CA ILE A 214 -22.96 5.33 -5.48
C ILE A 214 -23.38 6.24 -4.28
N GLY A 215 -24.38 7.10 -4.46
CA GLY A 215 -24.93 7.94 -3.40
C GLY A 215 -24.07 9.14 -2.96
N GLY A 216 -23.11 9.58 -3.77
CA GLY A 216 -22.29 10.77 -3.48
C GLY A 216 -21.24 10.58 -2.38
N VAL A 217 -21.04 9.34 -1.90
CA VAL A 217 -20.18 9.07 -0.75
C VAL A 217 -19.45 7.74 -0.93
N ASP A 218 -18.47 7.70 -1.82
CA ASP A 218 -17.21 7.04 -1.43
C ASP A 218 -16.55 7.95 -0.36
N LYS A 219 -17.10 7.97 0.87
CA LYS A 219 -16.29 8.33 2.03
C LYS A 219 -15.28 7.21 2.12
N ARG A 220 -14.15 7.39 1.43
CA ARG A 220 -12.96 6.55 1.57
C ARG A 220 -12.81 6.21 3.03
N THR A 221 -12.58 4.94 3.34
CA THR A 221 -12.42 4.55 4.74
C THR A 221 -11.33 5.44 5.35
N SER A 222 -11.45 5.82 6.64
CA SER A 222 -10.44 6.71 7.26
C SER A 222 -9.00 6.21 7.07
N ARG A 223 -8.84 4.88 6.94
CA ARG A 223 -7.57 4.22 6.61
C ARG A 223 -7.09 4.52 5.18
N GLU A 224 -7.97 4.39 4.18
CA GLU A 224 -7.66 4.76 2.80
C GLU A 224 -7.33 6.24 2.68
N GLN A 225 -8.11 7.12 3.29
CA GLN A 225 -7.84 8.56 3.28
C GLN A 225 -6.47 8.87 3.88
N THR A 226 -6.11 8.22 5.00
CA THR A 226 -4.79 8.37 5.62
C THR A 226 -3.67 7.85 4.71
N SER A 227 -3.88 6.71 4.04
CA SER A 227 -2.91 6.16 3.06
C SER A 227 -2.69 7.11 1.90
N LEU A 228 -3.76 7.66 1.35
CA LEU A 228 -3.72 8.60 0.24
C LEU A 228 -3.08 9.92 0.64
N ASN A 229 -3.38 10.46 1.82
CA ASN A 229 -2.71 11.64 2.33
C ASN A 229 -1.20 11.40 2.46
N GLN A 230 -0.78 10.24 2.97
CA GLN A 230 0.63 9.86 3.04
C GLN A 230 1.27 9.81 1.65
N GLU A 231 0.60 9.17 0.68
CA GLU A 231 1.09 9.06 -0.69
C GLU A 231 1.21 10.43 -1.38
N ILE A 232 0.23 11.30 -1.22
CA ILE A 232 0.22 12.67 -1.75
C ILE A 232 1.36 13.48 -1.12
N VAL A 233 1.54 13.41 0.19
CA VAL A 233 2.64 14.10 0.88
C VAL A 233 3.99 13.58 0.37
N ASP A 234 4.16 12.27 0.24
CA ASP A 234 5.39 11.65 -0.27
C ASP A 234 5.66 12.00 -1.74
N LEU A 235 4.62 12.14 -2.57
CA LEU A 235 4.73 12.57 -3.96
C LEU A 235 5.10 14.05 -4.03
N THR A 236 4.42 14.91 -3.27
CA THR A 236 4.69 16.35 -3.21
C THR A 236 6.14 16.61 -2.81
N ARG A 237 6.65 15.90 -1.79
CA ARG A 237 8.05 15.97 -1.36
C ARG A 237 9.02 15.57 -2.46
N ARG A 238 8.73 14.48 -3.20
CA ARG A 238 9.56 14.03 -4.33
C ARG A 238 9.58 15.05 -5.47
N ILE A 239 8.43 15.63 -5.80
CA ILE A 239 8.33 16.65 -6.85
C ILE A 239 9.14 17.88 -6.45
N ARG A 240 8.93 18.42 -5.24
CA ARG A 240 9.71 19.57 -4.73
C ARG A 240 11.21 19.31 -4.78
N TRP A 241 11.64 18.15 -4.28
CA TRP A 241 13.04 17.73 -4.31
C TRP A 241 13.61 17.75 -5.73
N ARG A 242 12.94 17.10 -6.69
CA ARG A 242 13.40 17.04 -8.09
C ARG A 242 13.44 18.40 -8.77
N VAL A 243 12.43 19.24 -8.53
CA VAL A 243 12.40 20.61 -9.07
C VAL A 243 13.59 21.43 -8.55
N ASP A 244 13.84 21.40 -7.24
CA ASP A 244 14.92 22.19 -6.65
C ASP A 244 16.32 21.62 -6.96
N GLN A 245 16.44 20.31 -7.19
CA GLN A 245 17.64 19.71 -7.77
C GLN A 245 17.93 20.29 -9.15
N GLU A 246 16.94 20.29 -10.06
CA GLU A 246 17.09 20.82 -11.41
C GLU A 246 17.44 22.32 -11.42
N LEU A 247 16.85 23.11 -10.52
CA LEU A 247 17.23 24.51 -10.33
C LEU A 247 18.70 24.64 -9.89
N THR A 248 19.09 23.86 -8.88
CA THR A 248 20.46 23.91 -8.33
C THR A 248 21.51 23.45 -9.36
N ARG A 249 21.19 22.46 -10.21
CA ARG A 249 22.05 22.04 -11.33
C ARG A 249 22.32 23.17 -12.31
N ARG A 250 21.29 23.98 -12.59
CA ARG A 250 21.37 25.16 -13.46
C ARG A 250 21.98 26.37 -12.76
N SER A 251 22.48 26.20 -11.54
CA SER A 251 22.99 27.27 -10.68
C SER A 251 21.94 28.36 -10.39
N ILE A 252 20.68 27.97 -10.32
CA ILE A 252 19.55 28.79 -9.88
C ILE A 252 19.24 28.46 -8.42
N ASP A 253 18.89 29.47 -7.62
CA ASP A 253 18.51 29.26 -6.22
C ASP A 253 17.25 28.37 -6.10
N PRO A 254 17.24 27.37 -5.21
CA PRO A 254 16.09 26.49 -5.01
C PRO A 254 14.89 27.24 -4.42
N LEU A 255 13.67 26.86 -4.82
CA LEU A 255 12.43 27.50 -4.35
C LEU A 255 12.23 27.30 -2.85
N PHE A 256 12.59 26.13 -2.33
CA PHE A 256 12.43 25.78 -0.93
C PHE A 256 13.78 25.66 -0.22
N LYS A 257 14.67 26.65 -0.39
CA LYS A 257 16.01 26.69 0.22
C LYS A 257 16.02 26.34 1.72
N GLU A 258 14.98 26.74 2.44
CA GLU A 258 14.83 26.48 3.88
C GLU A 258 14.78 24.99 4.25
N ASN A 259 14.23 24.17 3.36
CA ASN A 259 14.13 22.73 3.58
C ASN A 259 15.48 22.03 3.36
N TYR A 260 16.45 22.68 2.72
CA TYR A 260 17.69 22.06 2.27
C TYR A 260 18.95 22.59 2.93
N TYR A 261 18.85 23.47 3.93
CA TYR A 261 20.01 23.99 4.66
C TYR A 261 20.90 22.91 5.31
N SER A 262 20.35 21.71 5.54
CA SER A 262 21.08 20.60 6.15
C SER A 262 21.87 19.72 5.16
N TYR A 263 21.81 20.03 3.87
CA TYR A 263 22.51 19.29 2.82
C TYR A 263 23.58 20.15 2.18
N ASP A 264 24.75 19.56 1.98
CA ASP A 264 25.75 20.14 1.09
C ASP A 264 25.28 20.05 -0.37
N LYS A 265 25.78 20.93 -1.24
CA LYS A 265 25.38 20.96 -2.65
C LYS A 265 25.60 19.60 -3.33
N ASP A 266 26.71 18.94 -3.04
CA ASP A 266 27.05 17.64 -3.62
C ASP A 266 26.16 16.52 -3.07
N GLU A 267 25.82 16.57 -1.78
CA GLU A 267 24.87 15.62 -1.16
C GLU A 267 23.47 15.80 -1.75
N PHE A 268 23.04 17.05 -1.94
CA PHE A 268 21.75 17.40 -2.53
C PHE A 268 21.63 16.96 -3.98
N LEU A 269 22.71 16.94 -4.75
CA LEU A 269 22.73 16.54 -6.16
C LEU A 269 23.09 15.07 -6.39
N MET A 270 23.36 14.29 -5.34
CA MET A 270 23.88 12.93 -5.46
C MET A 270 22.97 11.99 -6.28
N ASP A 271 21.65 12.15 -6.18
CA ASP A 271 20.67 11.36 -6.92
C ASP A 271 20.06 12.10 -8.13
N ALA A 272 20.54 13.30 -8.45
CA ALA A 272 20.06 14.08 -9.57
C ALA A 272 20.31 13.37 -10.92
N ASP A 273 21.44 12.65 -11.02
CA ASP A 273 21.80 11.83 -12.19
C ASP A 273 21.24 10.40 -12.13
N PHE A 274 20.73 9.98 -10.98
CA PHE A 274 20.17 8.65 -10.83
C PHE A 274 18.72 8.60 -11.30
N GLU A 275 18.54 8.03 -12.48
CA GLU A 275 17.24 7.77 -13.09
C GLU A 275 16.63 6.47 -12.56
N PHE A 276 16.37 6.42 -11.24
CA PHE A 276 15.70 5.27 -10.63
C PHE A 276 14.36 4.94 -11.30
N VAL A 277 13.70 5.95 -11.87
CA VAL A 277 12.48 5.78 -12.68
C VAL A 277 12.76 4.94 -13.92
N LYS A 278 13.85 5.17 -14.65
CA LYS A 278 14.21 4.37 -15.83
C LYS A 278 14.51 2.92 -15.47
N ILE A 279 15.25 2.69 -14.37
CA ILE A 279 15.50 1.33 -13.87
C ILE A 279 14.18 0.65 -13.47
N LYS A 280 13.30 1.36 -12.76
CA LYS A 280 11.98 0.84 -12.39
C LYS A 280 11.14 0.49 -13.63
N ASN A 281 11.13 1.36 -14.63
CA ASN A 281 10.41 1.15 -15.88
C ASN A 281 10.94 -0.08 -16.62
N LEU A 282 12.26 -0.21 -16.74
CA LEU A 282 12.90 -1.40 -17.31
C LEU A 282 12.47 -2.69 -16.58
N LEU A 283 12.52 -2.69 -15.24
CA LEU A 283 12.14 -3.86 -14.42
C LEU A 283 10.64 -4.16 -14.41
N SER A 284 9.81 -3.20 -14.78
CA SER A 284 8.36 -3.39 -14.92
C SER A 284 7.96 -4.03 -16.26
N LYS A 285 8.85 -4.00 -17.26
CA LYS A 285 8.65 -4.70 -18.55
C LYS A 285 8.67 -6.22 -18.33
N ASN A 286 8.02 -6.95 -19.24
CA ASN A 286 7.89 -8.41 -19.11
C ASN A 286 9.29 -9.10 -19.09
N PRO A 287 9.62 -9.88 -18.05
CA PRO A 287 10.93 -10.54 -17.93
C PRO A 287 11.28 -11.47 -19.09
N LYS A 288 10.30 -12.03 -19.79
CA LYS A 288 10.53 -12.88 -20.96
C LYS A 288 11.12 -12.08 -22.11
N MET A 289 10.52 -10.93 -22.42
CA MET A 289 10.99 -10.03 -23.47
C MET A 289 12.42 -9.54 -23.22
N LEU A 290 12.73 -9.18 -21.97
CA LEU A 290 14.07 -8.70 -21.61
C LEU A 290 15.15 -9.80 -21.70
N LYS A 291 14.77 -11.08 -21.56
CA LYS A 291 15.69 -12.22 -21.69
C LYS A 291 15.89 -12.67 -23.13
N GLU A 292 14.91 -12.46 -23.98
CA GLU A 292 14.95 -12.83 -25.40
C GLU A 292 15.77 -11.84 -26.24
N ASP A 293 15.88 -10.58 -25.78
CA ASP A 293 16.73 -9.58 -26.42
C ASP A 293 18.23 -9.90 -26.21
N PRO A 294 19.02 -10.11 -27.28
CA PRO A 294 20.42 -10.51 -27.18
C PRO A 294 21.34 -9.45 -26.55
N VAL A 295 20.98 -8.17 -26.61
CA VAL A 295 21.76 -7.08 -26.01
C VAL A 295 21.29 -6.83 -24.58
N LEU A 296 19.98 -6.71 -24.37
CA LEU A 296 19.43 -6.39 -23.04
C LEU A 296 19.49 -7.56 -22.06
N SER A 297 19.50 -8.82 -22.52
CA SER A 297 19.48 -9.99 -21.64
C SER A 297 20.72 -10.10 -20.74
N ILE A 298 21.90 -9.80 -21.28
CA ILE A 298 23.16 -9.84 -20.54
C ILE A 298 23.15 -8.78 -19.44
N ASP A 299 22.72 -7.56 -19.76
CA ASP A 299 22.70 -6.46 -18.81
C ASP A 299 21.56 -6.59 -17.79
N TYR A 300 20.40 -7.12 -18.20
CA TYR A 300 19.31 -7.47 -17.29
C TYR A 300 19.74 -8.48 -16.23
N LEU A 301 20.49 -9.54 -16.61
CA LEU A 301 21.01 -10.52 -15.65
C LEU A 301 22.04 -9.90 -14.69
N LYS A 302 22.91 -9.02 -15.17
CA LYS A 302 23.84 -8.27 -14.30
C LYS A 302 23.07 -7.39 -13.31
N ILE A 303 22.07 -6.64 -13.78
CA ILE A 303 21.23 -5.77 -12.95
C ILE A 303 20.51 -6.57 -11.87
N ILE A 304 19.90 -7.71 -12.20
CA ILE A 304 19.23 -8.58 -11.21
C ILE A 304 20.22 -9.04 -10.13
N ASN A 305 21.42 -9.48 -10.55
CA ASN A 305 22.43 -9.95 -9.62
C ASN A 305 22.92 -8.84 -8.68
N LEU A 306 23.01 -7.60 -9.16
CA LEU A 306 23.34 -6.43 -8.35
C LEU A 306 22.22 -6.05 -7.37
N ILE A 307 20.96 -6.18 -7.77
CA ILE A 307 19.79 -5.84 -6.94
C ILE A 307 19.50 -6.91 -5.88
N LYS A 308 19.97 -8.14 -6.09
CA LYS A 308 19.69 -9.27 -5.19
C LYS A 308 20.20 -8.98 -3.76
N LYS A 309 19.24 -8.81 -2.84
CA LYS A 309 19.54 -8.56 -1.42
C LYS A 309 20.25 -9.75 -0.80
N LYS A 310 21.44 -9.52 -0.25
CA LYS A 310 22.13 -10.49 0.61
C LYS A 310 21.52 -10.40 2.00
N LYS A 311 21.02 -11.52 2.52
CA LYS A 311 20.51 -11.61 3.90
C LYS A 311 21.67 -11.96 4.82
N LEU A 312 21.90 -11.14 5.83
CA LEU A 312 22.80 -11.44 6.93
C LEU A 312 21.96 -11.97 8.09
N LEU A 313 22.41 -13.05 8.70
CA LEU A 313 21.78 -13.63 9.88
C LEU A 313 22.56 -13.14 11.09
N GLU A 314 21.92 -12.29 11.89
CA GLU A 314 22.46 -11.76 13.13
C GLU A 314 21.65 -12.34 14.29
N LYS A 315 22.34 -12.79 15.34
CA LYS A 315 21.72 -13.21 16.60
C LYS A 315 21.95 -12.10 17.61
N THR A 316 21.03 -11.14 17.65
CA THR A 316 21.03 -10.03 18.62
C THR A 316 19.83 -10.14 19.54
N THR A 317 20.03 -9.90 20.83
CA THR A 317 18.95 -9.87 21.83
C THR A 317 19.05 -8.60 22.64
N ASP A 318 17.91 -8.00 22.98
CA ASP A 318 17.87 -6.91 23.96
C ASP A 318 18.00 -7.51 25.36
N GLN A 319 19.05 -7.12 26.09
CA GLN A 319 19.35 -7.65 27.42
C GLN A 319 18.41 -7.10 28.50
N PHE A 320 17.70 -6.01 28.22
CA PHE A 320 16.83 -5.34 29.18
C PHE A 320 15.34 -5.60 28.95
N ASP A 321 14.97 -6.19 27.80
CA ASP A 321 13.60 -6.65 27.56
C ASP A 321 13.44 -8.07 28.17
N PRO A 322 12.65 -8.23 29.24
CA PRO A 322 12.46 -9.52 29.90
C PRO A 322 11.76 -10.55 29.01
N THR A 323 11.09 -10.12 27.94
CA THR A 323 10.45 -11.01 26.96
C THR A 323 11.39 -11.44 25.84
N ALA A 324 12.53 -10.76 25.69
CA ALA A 324 13.56 -11.04 24.68
C ALA A 324 14.80 -11.75 25.27
N ALA A 325 14.71 -12.27 26.49
CA ALA A 325 15.79 -13.00 27.13
C ALA A 325 16.28 -14.16 26.25
N MET A 326 17.60 -14.33 26.15
CA MET A 326 18.20 -15.40 25.35
C MET A 326 17.75 -16.78 25.86
N GLU A 327 16.81 -17.40 25.15
CA GLU A 327 16.62 -18.84 25.23
C GLU A 327 17.80 -19.52 24.53
N THR A 328 18.71 -20.08 25.31
CA THR A 328 19.81 -20.89 24.75
C THR A 328 19.23 -22.16 24.15
N HIS A 329 19.34 -22.34 22.83
CA HIS A 329 18.91 -23.57 22.17
C HIS A 329 20.05 -24.60 22.15
N HIS A 330 19.71 -25.90 22.14
CA HIS A 330 20.71 -26.99 22.08
C HIS A 330 21.59 -26.93 20.82
N TYR A 331 21.07 -26.32 19.75
CA TYR A 331 21.84 -26.06 18.53
C TYR A 331 23.01 -25.09 18.75
N ASP A 332 22.90 -24.15 19.69
CA ASP A 332 23.98 -23.21 20.00
C ASP A 332 25.18 -23.92 20.66
N VAL A 333 24.92 -24.91 21.51
CA VAL A 333 25.96 -25.77 22.12
C VAL A 333 26.67 -26.60 21.05
N SER A 334 25.90 -27.24 20.15
CA SER A 334 26.46 -28.05 19.07
C SER A 334 27.30 -27.24 18.06
N TYR A 335 26.94 -25.98 17.85
CA TYR A 335 27.68 -25.06 16.98
C TYR A 335 29.00 -24.65 17.63
N GLN A 336 29.00 -24.33 18.92
CA GLN A 336 30.22 -24.04 19.67
C GLN A 336 31.17 -25.24 19.68
N GLU A 337 30.66 -26.45 19.89
CA GLU A 337 31.48 -27.67 19.82
C GLU A 337 32.08 -27.91 18.43
N LYS A 338 31.31 -27.67 17.36
CA LYS A 338 31.82 -27.75 15.97
C LYS A 338 32.90 -26.71 15.70
N LEU A 339 32.72 -25.48 16.18
CA LEU A 339 33.70 -24.41 16.04
C LEU A 339 35.02 -24.77 16.76
N LEU A 340 34.91 -25.30 17.97
CA LEU A 340 36.05 -25.79 18.77
C LEU A 340 36.78 -26.95 18.09
N LYS A 341 36.03 -27.89 17.48
CA LYS A 341 36.62 -29.00 16.70
C LYS A 341 37.38 -28.49 15.48
N MET A 342 36.83 -27.53 14.72
CA MET A 342 37.54 -26.92 13.60
C MET A 342 38.82 -26.21 14.03
N GLN A 343 38.79 -25.42 15.11
CA GLN A 343 40.00 -24.75 15.63
C GLN A 343 41.07 -25.74 16.08
N ARG A 344 40.68 -26.86 16.72
CA ARG A 344 41.62 -27.93 17.11
C ARG A 344 42.25 -28.60 15.89
N HIS A 345 41.49 -28.78 14.81
CA HIS A 345 42.01 -29.33 13.56
C HIS A 345 43.04 -28.40 12.92
N GLN A 346 42.72 -27.11 12.78
CA GLN A 346 43.65 -26.12 12.24
C GLN A 346 44.93 -26.02 13.06
N LYS A 347 44.84 -26.06 14.40
CA LYS A 347 46.03 -26.09 15.26
C LYS A 347 46.87 -27.35 15.09
N ARG A 348 46.23 -28.50 14.83
CA ARG A 348 46.95 -29.76 14.54
C ARG A 348 47.65 -29.71 13.19
N GLU A 349 47.01 -29.15 12.17
CA GLU A 349 47.62 -28.95 10.84
C GLU A 349 48.81 -28.00 10.94
N GLN A 350 48.65 -26.85 11.60
CA GLN A 350 49.76 -25.91 11.85
C GLN A 350 50.91 -26.54 12.65
N PHE A 351 50.58 -27.40 13.62
CA PHE A 351 51.59 -28.12 14.39
C PHE A 351 52.28 -29.20 13.55
N ALA A 352 51.55 -29.93 12.70
CA ALA A 352 52.13 -30.93 11.81
C ALA A 352 53.05 -30.29 10.75
N GLU A 353 52.62 -29.19 10.14
CA GLU A 353 53.44 -28.42 9.19
C GLU A 353 54.68 -27.81 9.88
N GLY A 354 54.55 -27.32 11.12
CA GLY A 354 55.69 -26.78 11.88
C GLY A 354 56.63 -27.84 12.49
N PHE A 355 56.20 -29.10 12.60
CA PHE A 355 57.01 -30.18 13.16
C PHE A 355 57.91 -30.82 12.08
N ASP A 356 57.47 -30.83 10.82
CA ASP A 356 58.21 -31.40 9.68
C ASP A 356 59.43 -30.55 9.25
N GLU A 357 59.48 -29.26 9.60
CA GLU A 357 60.61 -28.39 9.26
C GLU A 357 61.82 -28.50 10.22
N SER A 358 61.70 -29.21 11.36
CA SER A 358 62.74 -29.18 12.42
C SER A 358 63.47 -30.50 12.70
N ILE A 359 63.07 -31.63 12.12
CA ILE A 359 63.78 -32.90 12.31
C ILE A 359 64.17 -33.46 10.94
N GLY A 360 65.32 -32.99 10.47
CA GLY A 360 66.06 -33.68 9.43
C GLY A 360 66.61 -35.01 9.95
N GLY A 361 66.32 -36.09 9.22
CA GLY A 361 67.20 -37.25 9.14
C GLY A 361 66.56 -38.60 9.42
N GLY A 362 66.20 -39.31 8.35
CA GLY A 362 66.46 -40.75 8.27
C GLY A 362 65.26 -41.66 8.06
N ALA A 363 65.28 -42.32 6.90
CA ALA A 363 64.79 -43.68 6.64
C ALA A 363 63.27 -43.93 6.69
N GLY A 364 62.67 -43.89 5.50
CA GLY A 364 62.10 -45.08 4.86
C GLY A 364 60.90 -45.77 5.50
N GLY A 365 59.76 -45.71 4.80
CA GLY A 365 58.80 -46.81 4.78
C GLY A 365 57.35 -46.42 5.03
N GLY A 366 56.58 -46.37 3.94
CA GLY A 366 55.15 -46.72 3.92
C GLY A 366 54.19 -45.76 4.62
N LEU A 367 53.81 -44.67 3.95
CA LEU A 367 52.67 -43.85 4.38
C LEU A 367 51.74 -43.43 3.21
N ASP A 368 51.67 -44.21 2.14
CA ASP A 368 50.82 -43.91 0.98
C ASP A 368 49.37 -44.47 1.08
N ASP A 369 49.04 -45.22 2.14
CA ASP A 369 47.72 -45.88 2.25
C ASP A 369 46.68 -45.11 3.09
N TYR A 370 47.09 -44.14 3.92
CA TYR A 370 46.14 -43.38 4.74
C TYR A 370 45.47 -42.21 4.00
N ASP A 371 46.13 -41.64 2.98
CA ASP A 371 45.60 -40.47 2.26
C ASP A 371 44.54 -40.86 1.21
N ARG A 372 44.67 -42.04 0.59
CA ARG A 372 43.63 -42.60 -0.30
C ARG A 372 42.32 -42.92 0.42
N SER A 373 42.39 -43.34 1.67
CA SER A 373 41.21 -43.65 2.50
C SER A 373 40.32 -42.42 2.71
N LEU A 374 40.92 -41.27 2.99
CA LEU A 374 40.19 -40.04 3.29
C LEU A 374 39.54 -39.46 2.02
N ASP A 375 40.27 -39.49 0.91
CA ASP A 375 39.80 -39.04 -0.39
C ASP A 375 38.63 -39.87 -0.93
N GLU A 376 38.64 -41.19 -0.71
CA GLU A 376 37.51 -42.05 -1.05
C GLU A 376 36.28 -41.77 -0.18
N GLN A 377 36.48 -41.41 1.09
CA GLN A 377 35.39 -41.12 2.01
C GLN A 377 34.73 -39.77 1.67
N VAL A 378 35.51 -38.74 1.34
CA VAL A 378 34.99 -37.45 0.85
C VAL A 378 34.25 -37.60 -0.49
N LYS A 379 34.74 -38.46 -1.40
CA LYS A 379 34.04 -38.75 -2.66
C LYS A 379 32.71 -39.50 -2.43
N LYS A 380 32.65 -40.43 -1.47
CA LYS A 380 31.42 -41.12 -1.08
C LYS A 380 30.41 -40.16 -0.46
N ASP A 381 30.85 -39.25 0.41
CA ASP A 381 29.98 -38.28 1.07
C ASP A 381 29.40 -37.27 0.07
N LYS A 382 30.24 -36.69 -0.81
CA LYS A 382 29.76 -35.80 -1.89
C LYS A 382 28.78 -36.49 -2.82
N LYS A 383 29.00 -37.76 -3.16
CA LYS A 383 28.10 -38.56 -4.00
C LYS A 383 26.78 -38.88 -3.28
N SER A 384 26.81 -39.08 -1.96
CA SER A 384 25.62 -39.28 -1.14
C SER A 384 24.78 -38.01 -1.03
N GLU A 385 25.44 -36.86 -0.92
CA GLU A 385 24.81 -35.54 -0.80
C GLU A 385 24.16 -35.12 -2.13
N ALA A 386 24.85 -35.32 -3.26
CA ALA A 386 24.29 -35.10 -4.59
C ALA A 386 23.05 -35.98 -4.85
N LYS A 387 23.05 -37.24 -4.41
CA LYS A 387 21.86 -38.12 -4.49
C LYS A 387 20.70 -37.63 -3.64
N LYS A 388 20.96 -37.08 -2.45
CA LYS A 388 19.91 -36.48 -1.59
C LYS A 388 19.32 -35.23 -2.24
N GLN A 389 20.16 -34.36 -2.80
CA GLN A 389 19.71 -33.17 -3.53
C GLN A 389 18.86 -33.52 -4.75
N LEU A 390 19.28 -34.53 -5.54
CA LEU A 390 18.50 -35.01 -6.69
C LEU A 390 17.13 -35.59 -6.27
N LYS A 391 17.08 -36.29 -5.12
CA LYS A 391 15.83 -36.86 -4.59
C LYS A 391 14.87 -35.76 -4.11
N LEU A 392 15.39 -34.71 -3.47
CA LEU A 392 14.62 -33.52 -3.09
C LEU A 392 14.06 -32.79 -4.33
N LEU A 393 14.87 -32.63 -5.37
CA LEU A 393 14.44 -31.98 -6.62
C LEU A 393 13.28 -32.75 -7.27
N LYS A 394 13.38 -34.09 -7.33
CA LYS A 394 12.28 -34.93 -7.82
C LYS A 394 11.01 -34.83 -6.98
N GLN A 395 11.13 -34.70 -5.66
CA GLN A 395 9.97 -34.48 -4.78
C GLN A 395 9.31 -33.12 -5.03
N PHE A 396 10.11 -32.07 -5.29
CA PHE A 396 9.58 -30.76 -5.67
C PHE A 396 8.88 -30.78 -7.03
N ASP A 397 9.45 -31.44 -8.03
CA ASP A 397 8.80 -31.60 -9.35
C ASP A 397 7.48 -32.40 -9.24
N GLN A 398 7.46 -33.43 -8.41
CA GLN A 398 6.26 -34.24 -8.16
C GLN A 398 5.16 -33.42 -7.46
N MET A 399 5.50 -32.65 -6.41
CA MET A 399 4.55 -31.71 -5.79
C MET A 399 4.07 -30.64 -6.78
N ALA A 400 4.95 -30.10 -7.62
CA ALA A 400 4.57 -29.11 -8.61
C ALA A 400 3.58 -29.67 -9.65
N SER A 401 3.71 -30.95 -10.01
CA SER A 401 2.77 -31.64 -10.90
C SER A 401 1.42 -31.98 -10.27
N GLU A 402 1.34 -32.07 -8.94
CA GLU A 402 0.08 -32.28 -8.21
C GLU A 402 -0.75 -30.99 -8.06
N PHE A 403 -0.14 -29.83 -8.30
CA PHE A 403 -0.81 -28.51 -8.24
C PHE A 403 -1.25 -27.96 -9.61
N GLN A 404 -0.99 -28.67 -10.70
CA GLN A 404 -1.59 -28.41 -12.03
C GLN A 404 -2.78 -29.34 -12.25
#